data_AF-A0A7J4UJ99-F1
#
_entry.id   AF-A0A7J4UJ99-F1
#
_cell.length_a   1.000
_cell.length_b   1.000
_cell.length_c   1.000
_cell.angle_alpha   90.00
_cell.angle_beta   90.00
_cell.angle_gamma   90.00
#
_symmetry.space_group_name_H-M   'P 1'
#
loop_
_entity.id
_entity.type
_entity.pdbx_description
1 polymer ?
#
loop_
_entity_poly.entity_id
_entity_poly.type
_entity_poly.pdbx_seq_one_letter_code
_entity_poly.pdbx_strand_id
1 'polypeptide(L)'
;MIYKNKRRLILGISLFLLLVFYLFKNLSEDIRVFGFIFGMVIFYLVDHMFKIEFRLRHYYYMMIILAFGILLSPIYFFYSSYDKILHFCLPILSCFLIYYIVDKKNLSIQWKLWITFLFITSFLMFHEIGEYLIDQFWDLKLQGVYVWNIGGVEKFDLIQSKIDDTMMDLIFGSLGALTFILGKMGKTFYYKKFENK
;
A
#
# COMPACT_ATOMS: atom_id res chain seq x y z
N MET A 1 6.05 31.27 16.06
CA MET A 1 4.71 30.80 16.51
C MET A 1 4.19 29.61 15.69
N ILE A 2 4.47 29.53 14.38
CA ILE A 2 4.00 28.49 13.44
C ILE A 2 4.42 27.06 13.82
N TYR A 3 5.66 26.85 14.30
CA TYR A 3 6.16 25.51 14.68
C TYR A 3 5.47 24.92 15.91
N LYS A 4 5.09 25.74 16.91
CA LYS A 4 4.41 25.26 18.12
C LYS A 4 2.99 24.78 17.81
N ASN A 5 2.30 25.41 16.86
CA ASN A 5 0.97 24.97 16.41
C ASN A 5 1.03 23.69 15.57
N LYS A 6 2.03 23.54 14.69
CA LYS A 6 2.24 22.28 13.94
C LYS A 6 2.55 21.10 14.86
N ARG A 7 3.39 21.30 15.88
CA ARG A 7 3.70 20.27 16.88
C ARG A 7 2.47 19.88 17.71
N ARG A 8 1.62 20.84 18.08
CA ARG A 8 0.35 20.59 18.80
C ARG A 8 -0.67 19.87 17.93
N LEU A 9 -0.72 20.17 16.64
CA LEU A 9 -1.56 19.46 15.67
C LEU A 9 -1.09 18.02 15.49
N ILE A 10 0.22 17.80 15.30
CA ILE A 10 0.80 16.45 15.17
C ILE A 10 0.59 15.65 16.46
N LEU A 11 0.90 16.23 17.63
CA LEU A 11 0.62 15.59 18.92
C LEU A 11 -0.87 15.34 19.13
N GLY A 12 -1.73 16.24 18.69
CA GLY A 12 -3.18 16.09 18.75
C GLY A 12 -3.69 14.95 17.86
N ILE A 13 -3.18 14.84 16.64
CA ILE A 13 -3.48 13.74 15.72
C ILE A 13 -2.94 12.42 16.29
N SER A 14 -1.71 12.39 16.79
CA SER A 14 -1.11 11.19 17.39
C SER A 14 -1.85 10.74 18.65
N LEU A 15 -2.24 11.67 19.53
CA LEU A 15 -3.04 11.37 20.72
C LEU A 15 -4.47 10.96 20.38
N PHE A 16 -5.07 11.56 19.35
CA PHE A 16 -6.38 11.16 18.85
C PHE A 16 -6.33 9.74 18.27
N LEU A 17 -5.33 9.43 17.45
CA LEU A 17 -5.10 8.09 16.92
C LEU A 17 -4.88 7.08 18.07
N LEU A 18 -4.06 7.42 19.06
CA LEU A 18 -3.85 6.57 20.25
C LEU A 18 -5.13 6.38 21.07
N LEU A 19 -5.96 7.42 21.23
CA LEU A 19 -7.24 7.34 21.94
C LEU A 19 -8.26 6.49 21.18
N VAL A 20 -8.30 6.63 19.85
CA VAL A 20 -9.11 5.77 18.97
C VAL A 20 -8.63 4.31 19.06
N PHE A 21 -7.32 4.05 19.06
CA PHE A 21 -6.78 2.71 19.25
C PHE A 21 -7.03 2.14 20.67
N TYR A 22 -7.10 3.00 21.69
CA TYR A 22 -7.32 2.58 23.08
C TYR A 22 -8.79 2.29 23.40
N LEU A 23 -9.72 3.15 22.93
CA LEU A 23 -11.12 3.12 23.35
C LEU A 23 -11.91 1.92 22.86
N PHE A 24 -11.51 1.30 21.77
CA PHE A 24 -12.36 0.33 21.10
C PHE A 24 -11.80 -1.10 21.19
N LYS A 25 -11.05 -1.50 22.23
CA LYS A 25 -10.32 -2.80 22.41
C LYS A 25 -10.91 -4.13 21.83
N ASN A 26 -12.16 -4.18 21.39
CA ASN A 26 -12.77 -5.21 20.51
C ASN A 26 -12.76 -4.82 18.99
N LEU A 27 -11.72 -4.08 18.56
CA LEU A 27 -11.64 -3.09 17.46
C LEU A 27 -11.65 -3.55 15.99
N SER A 28 -11.60 -4.85 15.68
CA SER A 28 -10.97 -5.21 14.40
C SER A 28 -11.72 -4.69 13.17
N GLU A 29 -13.05 -4.65 13.18
CA GLU A 29 -13.87 -4.19 12.06
C GLU A 29 -13.97 -2.67 11.98
N ASP A 30 -14.23 -1.99 13.10
CA ASP A 30 -14.37 -0.53 13.13
C ASP A 30 -13.06 0.19 12.78
N ILE A 31 -11.87 -0.33 13.19
CA ILE A 31 -10.57 0.21 12.71
C ILE A 31 -10.51 0.13 11.20
N ARG A 32 -10.87 -1.02 10.64
CA ARG A 32 -10.71 -1.28 9.21
C ARG A 32 -11.60 -0.37 8.38
N VAL A 33 -12.87 -0.22 8.79
CA VAL A 33 -13.81 0.70 8.16
C VAL A 33 -13.34 2.14 8.29
N PHE A 34 -12.94 2.56 9.50
CA PHE A 34 -12.44 3.92 9.71
C PHE A 34 -11.15 4.18 8.93
N GLY A 35 -10.21 3.23 8.91
CA GLY A 35 -8.95 3.30 8.18
C GLY A 35 -9.17 3.39 6.66
N PHE A 36 -10.13 2.64 6.12
CA PHE A 36 -10.56 2.75 4.73
C PHE A 36 -11.11 4.15 4.41
N ILE A 37 -12.08 4.63 5.19
CA ILE A 37 -12.69 5.96 4.99
C ILE A 37 -11.63 7.06 5.12
N PHE A 38 -10.82 6.99 6.18
CA PHE A 38 -9.75 7.93 6.45
C PHE A 38 -8.70 7.96 5.35
N GLY A 39 -8.32 6.80 4.81
CA GLY A 39 -7.42 6.69 3.65
C GLY A 39 -7.98 7.37 2.40
N MET A 40 -9.28 7.19 2.12
CA MET A 40 -9.95 7.87 1.00
C MET A 40 -10.01 9.39 1.20
N VAL A 41 -10.27 9.85 2.43
CA VAL A 41 -10.24 11.29 2.77
C VAL A 41 -8.85 11.86 2.59
N ILE A 42 -7.80 11.18 3.07
CA ILE A 42 -6.41 11.61 2.87
C ILE A 42 -6.10 11.69 1.37
N PHE A 43 -6.46 10.68 0.58
CA PHE A 43 -6.20 10.68 -0.85
C PHE A 43 -6.87 11.88 -1.55
N TYR A 44 -8.14 12.16 -1.23
CA TYR A 44 -8.86 13.33 -1.72
C TYR A 44 -8.18 14.64 -1.31
N LEU A 45 -7.78 14.77 -0.03
CA LEU A 45 -7.08 15.95 0.46
C LEU A 45 -5.74 16.16 -0.25
N VAL A 46 -4.97 15.10 -0.48
CA VAL A 46 -3.71 15.16 -1.23
C VAL A 46 -3.95 15.61 -2.67
N ASP A 47 -4.94 15.03 -3.37
CA ASP A 47 -5.30 15.46 -4.72
C ASP A 47 -5.63 16.95 -4.77
N HIS A 48 -6.47 17.43 -3.84
CA HIS A 48 -6.92 18.81 -3.79
C HIS A 48 -5.81 19.79 -3.38
N MET A 49 -5.05 19.48 -2.33
CA MET A 49 -3.98 20.35 -1.80
C MET A 49 -2.83 20.52 -2.79
N PHE A 50 -2.46 19.46 -3.48
CA PHE A 50 -1.36 19.48 -4.45
C PHE A 50 -1.83 19.72 -5.89
N LYS A 51 -3.14 19.90 -6.11
CA LYS A 51 -3.77 20.09 -7.43
C LYS A 51 -3.29 19.03 -8.43
N ILE A 52 -3.36 17.76 -8.02
CA ILE A 52 -2.88 16.64 -8.84
C ILE A 52 -3.87 16.36 -9.99
N GLU A 53 -5.15 16.66 -9.80
CA GLU A 53 -6.24 16.48 -10.78
C GLU A 53 -6.48 15.01 -11.13
N PHE A 54 -6.46 14.13 -10.13
CA PHE A 54 -6.77 12.73 -10.36
C PHE A 54 -8.18 12.56 -10.96
N ARG A 55 -8.26 11.78 -12.05
CA ARG A 55 -9.55 11.32 -12.62
C ARG A 55 -10.23 10.27 -11.75
N LEU A 56 -11.54 10.11 -11.88
CA LEU A 56 -12.36 9.12 -11.16
C LEU A 56 -11.77 7.70 -11.12
N ARG A 57 -11.19 7.22 -12.23
CA ARG A 57 -10.52 5.90 -12.27
C ARG A 57 -9.40 5.72 -11.24
N HIS A 58 -8.68 6.78 -10.89
CA HIS A 58 -7.61 6.73 -9.90
C HIS A 58 -8.17 6.62 -8.49
N TYR A 59 -9.33 7.24 -8.23
CA TYR A 59 -10.08 7.03 -7.00
C TYR A 59 -10.55 5.58 -6.87
N TYR A 60 -10.98 4.94 -7.97
CA TYR A 60 -11.28 3.51 -7.95
C TYR A 60 -10.05 2.65 -7.65
N TYR A 61 -8.88 2.97 -8.21
CA TYR A 61 -7.64 2.25 -7.87
C TYR A 61 -7.30 2.39 -6.39
N MET A 62 -7.38 3.60 -5.84
CA MET A 62 -7.15 3.85 -4.41
C MET A 62 -8.16 3.10 -3.53
N MET A 63 -9.43 3.11 -3.92
CA MET A 63 -10.50 2.39 -3.21
C MET A 63 -10.21 0.88 -3.18
N ILE A 64 -9.78 0.29 -4.29
CA ILE A 64 -9.39 -1.12 -4.36
C ILE A 64 -8.18 -1.38 -3.45
N ILE A 65 -7.15 -0.54 -3.51
CA ILE A 65 -5.96 -0.66 -2.66
C ILE A 65 -6.34 -0.67 -1.18
N LEU A 66 -7.17 0.28 -0.73
CA LEU A 66 -7.59 0.39 0.66
C LEU A 66 -8.56 -0.74 1.07
N ALA A 67 -9.45 -1.15 0.17
CA ALA A 67 -10.39 -2.23 0.46
C ALA A 67 -9.64 -3.54 0.70
N PHE A 68 -8.71 -3.90 -0.18
CA PHE A 68 -7.98 -5.15 -0.06
C PHE A 68 -6.89 -5.11 1.01
N GLY A 69 -6.16 -3.98 1.13
CA GLY A 69 -5.09 -3.83 2.10
C GLY A 69 -5.56 -3.59 3.54
N ILE A 70 -6.73 -2.97 3.74
CA ILE A 70 -7.23 -2.63 5.08
C ILE A 70 -8.54 -3.36 5.38
N LEU A 71 -9.59 -3.14 4.58
CA LEU A 71 -10.93 -3.64 4.92
C LEU A 71 -11.01 -5.17 4.94
N LEU A 72 -10.38 -5.80 3.95
CA LEU A 72 -10.35 -7.24 3.74
C LEU A 72 -9.07 -7.89 4.29
N SER A 73 -8.28 -7.17 5.09
CA SER A 73 -7.08 -7.75 5.71
C SER A 73 -7.34 -9.03 6.52
N PRO A 74 -8.53 -9.33 7.11
CA PRO A 74 -8.77 -10.62 7.77
C PRO A 74 -8.65 -11.84 6.85
N ILE A 75 -8.83 -11.67 5.54
CA ILE A 75 -8.73 -12.77 4.56
C ILE A 75 -7.33 -13.42 4.61
N TYR A 76 -6.32 -12.63 4.99
CA TYR A 76 -4.96 -13.10 5.26
C TYR A 76 -4.91 -14.36 6.14
N PHE A 77 -5.72 -14.42 7.21
CA PHE A 77 -5.70 -15.54 8.15
C PHE A 77 -6.38 -16.81 7.63
N PHE A 78 -7.09 -16.72 6.49
CA PHE A 78 -7.77 -17.85 5.86
C PHE A 78 -6.97 -18.44 4.70
N TYR A 79 -6.18 -17.62 4.00
CA TYR A 79 -5.45 -18.02 2.81
C TYR A 79 -4.01 -17.50 2.85
N SER A 80 -3.05 -18.42 2.98
CA SER A 80 -1.62 -18.11 3.02
C SER A 80 -1.09 -17.38 1.77
N SER A 81 -1.76 -17.52 0.64
CA SER A 81 -1.39 -16.86 -0.61
C SER A 81 -1.99 -15.47 -0.78
N TYR A 82 -2.99 -15.09 0.03
CA TYR A 82 -3.71 -13.82 -0.11
C TYR A 82 -2.75 -12.63 -0.08
N ASP A 83 -1.86 -12.64 0.91
CA ASP A 83 -0.88 -11.59 1.12
C ASP A 83 0.04 -11.38 -0.10
N LYS A 84 0.59 -12.47 -0.63
CA LYS A 84 1.49 -12.44 -1.80
C LYS A 84 0.76 -11.94 -3.06
N ILE A 85 -0.53 -12.26 -3.19
CA ILE A 85 -1.37 -11.74 -4.28
C ILE A 85 -1.56 -10.23 -4.14
N LEU A 86 -1.78 -9.72 -2.92
CA LEU A 86 -1.85 -8.28 -2.67
C LEU A 86 -0.53 -7.59 -2.95
N HIS A 87 0.57 -8.14 -2.45
CA HIS A 87 1.90 -7.62 -2.70
C HIS A 87 2.24 -7.60 -4.19
N PHE A 88 1.67 -8.46 -5.02
CA PHE A 88 1.79 -8.35 -6.48
C PHE A 88 0.84 -7.30 -7.10
N CYS A 89 -0.46 -7.36 -6.76
CA CYS A 89 -1.50 -6.58 -7.42
C CYS A 89 -1.51 -5.09 -7.02
N LEU A 90 -1.31 -4.79 -5.74
CA LEU A 90 -1.41 -3.41 -5.23
C LEU A 90 -0.28 -2.52 -5.77
N PRO A 91 0.97 -2.99 -5.93
CA PRO A 91 2.02 -2.22 -6.61
C PRO A 91 1.68 -1.89 -8.07
N ILE A 92 1.01 -2.78 -8.82
CA ILE A 92 0.56 -2.48 -10.19
C ILE A 92 -0.41 -1.29 -10.20
N LEU A 93 -1.42 -1.32 -9.33
CA LEU A 93 -2.39 -0.22 -9.20
C LEU A 93 -1.72 1.08 -8.74
N SER A 94 -0.77 0.96 -7.81
CA SER A 94 -0.02 2.10 -7.28
C SER A 94 0.89 2.71 -8.35
N CYS A 95 1.48 1.90 -9.23
CA CYS A 95 2.20 2.40 -10.39
C CYS A 95 1.30 3.26 -11.30
N PHE A 96 0.03 2.92 -11.51
CA PHE A 96 -0.88 3.79 -12.29
C PHE A 96 -1.05 5.17 -11.65
N LEU A 97 -1.13 5.24 -10.32
CA LEU A 97 -1.27 6.50 -9.57
C LEU A 97 0.01 7.34 -9.68
N ILE A 98 1.16 6.75 -9.37
CA ILE A 98 2.45 7.45 -9.40
C ILE A 98 2.83 7.86 -10.82
N TYR A 99 2.67 6.95 -11.79
CA TYR A 99 2.93 7.26 -13.18
C TYR A 99 2.06 8.42 -13.66
N TYR A 100 0.80 8.53 -13.24
CA TYR A 100 -0.05 9.67 -13.61
C TYR A 100 0.55 11.02 -13.18
N ILE A 101 1.17 11.08 -11.99
CA ILE A 101 1.85 12.28 -11.49
C ILE A 101 3.11 12.55 -12.30
N VAL A 102 3.93 11.51 -12.52
CA VAL A 102 5.23 11.60 -13.20
C VAL A 102 5.06 11.91 -14.69
N ASP A 103 3.99 11.44 -15.32
CA ASP A 103 3.73 11.63 -16.75
C ASP A 103 3.45 13.09 -17.12
N LYS A 104 2.98 13.90 -16.16
CA LYS A 104 2.83 15.35 -16.34
C LYS A 104 4.16 16.11 -16.42
N LYS A 105 5.29 15.47 -16.10
CA LYS A 105 6.62 16.09 -16.15
C LYS A 105 7.25 15.95 -17.53
N ASN A 106 8.04 16.96 -17.92
CA ASN A 106 8.79 16.96 -19.17
C ASN A 106 10.04 16.08 -19.05
N LEU A 107 9.83 14.76 -19.02
CA LEU A 107 10.85 13.73 -18.91
C LEU A 107 10.66 12.69 -20.03
N SER A 108 11.76 12.04 -20.43
CA SER A 108 11.65 10.91 -21.35
C SER A 108 10.88 9.76 -20.71
N ILE A 109 10.24 8.93 -21.54
CA ILE A 109 9.46 7.78 -21.06
C ILE A 109 10.28 6.85 -20.17
N GLN A 110 11.56 6.65 -20.47
CA GLN A 110 12.46 5.81 -19.68
C GLN A 110 12.60 6.36 -18.25
N TRP A 111 12.81 7.68 -18.10
CA TRP A 111 12.90 8.32 -16.79
C TRP A 111 11.57 8.30 -16.04
N LYS A 112 10.45 8.49 -16.73
CA LYS A 112 9.12 8.42 -16.10
C LYS A 112 8.86 7.03 -15.50
N LEU A 113 9.19 5.99 -16.26
CA LEU A 113 9.06 4.60 -15.84
C LEU A 113 10.03 4.26 -14.70
N TRP A 114 11.29 4.68 -14.80
CA TRP A 114 12.29 4.46 -13.75
C TRP A 114 11.91 5.11 -12.42
N ILE A 115 11.46 6.38 -12.46
CA ILE A 115 10.99 7.09 -11.27
C ILE A 115 9.77 6.39 -10.65
N THR A 116 8.84 5.93 -11.49
CA THR A 116 7.65 5.19 -11.01
C THR A 116 8.07 3.91 -10.30
N PHE A 117 8.97 3.14 -10.90
CA PHE A 117 9.48 1.89 -10.32
C PHE A 117 10.17 2.15 -8.98
N LEU A 118 11.13 3.08 -8.94
CA LEU A 118 11.86 3.43 -7.72
C LEU A 118 10.95 3.92 -6.61
N PHE A 119 9.95 4.73 -6.92
CA PHE A 119 9.02 5.23 -5.92
C PHE A 119 8.22 4.09 -5.28
N ILE A 120 7.71 3.17 -6.11
CA ILE A 120 6.89 2.05 -5.62
C ILE A 120 7.71 1.04 -4.83
N THR A 121 8.91 0.67 -5.28
CA THR A 121 9.77 -0.26 -4.54
C THR A 121 10.32 0.37 -3.25
N SER A 122 10.60 1.67 -3.24
CA SER A 122 10.96 2.38 -2.01
C SER A 122 9.81 2.41 -1.03
N PHE A 123 8.59 2.70 -1.50
CA PHE A 123 7.39 2.70 -0.66
C PHE A 123 7.12 1.32 -0.06
N LEU A 124 7.25 0.26 -0.86
CA LEU A 124 7.13 -1.12 -0.42
C LEU A 124 8.18 -1.45 0.66
N MET A 125 9.45 -1.08 0.45
CA MET A 125 10.49 -1.26 1.46
C MET A 125 10.18 -0.53 2.77
N PHE A 126 9.69 0.71 2.70
CA PHE A 126 9.28 1.44 3.90
C PHE A 126 8.08 0.80 4.59
N HIS A 127 7.16 0.20 3.84
CA HIS A 127 6.03 -0.53 4.38
C HIS A 127 6.49 -1.75 5.18
N GLU A 128 7.34 -2.61 4.59
CA GLU A 128 7.91 -3.79 5.25
C GLU A 128 8.70 -3.44 6.52
N ILE A 129 9.52 -2.39 6.46
CA ILE A 129 10.25 -1.91 7.64
C ILE A 129 9.26 -1.41 8.70
N GLY A 130 8.17 -0.75 8.28
CA GLY A 130 7.11 -0.30 9.17
C GLY A 130 6.45 -1.46 9.89
N GLU A 131 6.08 -2.53 9.17
CA GLU A 131 5.50 -3.74 9.74
C GLU A 131 6.46 -4.41 10.72
N TYR A 132 7.74 -4.57 10.34
CA TYR A 132 8.77 -5.08 11.23
C TYR A 132 8.81 -4.31 12.55
N LEU A 133 8.89 -2.98 12.48
CA LEU A 133 8.94 -2.14 13.68
C LEU A 133 7.67 -2.27 14.52
N ILE A 134 6.50 -2.28 13.89
CA ILE A 134 5.23 -2.43 14.59
C ILE A 134 5.16 -3.79 15.30
N ASP A 135 5.60 -4.85 14.65
CA ASP A 135 5.68 -6.18 15.23
C ASP A 135 6.64 -6.25 16.42
N GLN A 136 7.79 -5.58 16.36
CA GLN A 136 8.72 -5.51 17.48
C GLN A 136 8.13 -4.77 18.70
N PHE A 137 7.29 -3.76 18.49
CA PHE A 137 6.73 -2.95 19.58
C PHE A 137 5.40 -3.49 20.14
N TRP A 138 4.57 -4.13 19.31
CA TRP A 138 3.18 -4.46 19.64
C TRP A 138 2.76 -5.92 19.36
N ASP A 139 3.63 -6.76 18.78
CA ASP A 139 3.34 -8.17 18.42
C ASP A 139 2.02 -8.36 17.64
N LEU A 140 1.78 -7.49 16.65
CA LEU A 140 0.55 -7.49 15.86
C LEU A 140 0.51 -8.59 14.80
N LYS A 141 1.60 -9.34 14.61
CA LYS A 141 1.72 -10.46 13.65
C LYS A 141 1.47 -9.98 12.22
N LEU A 142 2.00 -8.79 11.90
CA LEU A 142 1.98 -8.22 10.56
C LEU A 142 2.99 -8.91 9.65
N GLN A 143 4.13 -9.35 10.20
CA GLN A 143 5.14 -10.10 9.46
C GLN A 143 5.12 -11.59 9.78
N GLY A 144 5.32 -12.40 8.74
CA GLY A 144 5.14 -13.85 8.75
C GLY A 144 3.87 -14.22 8.02
N VAL A 145 3.61 -15.51 7.80
CA VAL A 145 2.31 -15.99 7.31
C VAL A 145 1.63 -16.79 8.41
N TYR A 146 0.55 -16.24 8.97
CA TYR A 146 -0.24 -16.88 10.03
C TYR A 146 -1.59 -17.34 9.49
N VAL A 147 -1.91 -18.62 9.66
CA VAL A 147 -3.21 -19.18 9.25
C VAL A 147 -3.96 -19.70 10.46
N TRP A 148 -5.28 -19.53 10.46
CA TRP A 148 -6.13 -19.95 11.58
C TRP A 148 -6.10 -21.47 11.77
N ASN A 149 -5.69 -21.91 12.95
CA ASN A 149 -5.76 -23.31 13.34
C ASN A 149 -7.10 -23.61 14.02
N ILE A 150 -7.96 -24.38 13.34
CA ILE A 150 -9.32 -24.71 13.81
C ILE A 150 -9.30 -25.86 14.84
N GLY A 151 -8.20 -26.62 14.95
CA GLY A 151 -8.10 -27.82 15.80
C GLY A 151 -6.93 -27.85 16.78
N GLY A 152 -6.11 -26.79 16.84
CA GLY A 152 -4.90 -26.70 17.64
C GLY A 152 -5.08 -26.01 18.99
N VAL A 153 -4.03 -26.11 19.82
CA VAL A 153 -3.94 -25.42 21.12
C VAL A 153 -3.69 -23.92 20.93
N GLU A 154 -3.02 -23.54 19.84
CA GLU A 154 -2.76 -22.15 19.46
C GLU A 154 -3.78 -21.65 18.43
N LYS A 155 -4.09 -20.35 18.46
CA LYS A 155 -5.08 -19.74 17.57
C LYS A 155 -4.60 -19.63 16.11
N PHE A 156 -3.29 -19.57 15.87
CA PHE A 156 -2.73 -19.41 14.53
C PHE A 156 -1.45 -20.24 14.38
N ASP A 157 -1.30 -20.89 13.22
CA ASP A 157 -0.05 -21.57 12.84
C ASP A 157 0.81 -20.64 11.98
N LEU A 158 2.09 -20.53 12.31
CA LEU A 158 3.08 -19.84 11.49
C LEU A 158 3.55 -20.76 10.35
N ILE A 159 3.17 -20.42 9.11
CA ILE A 159 3.52 -21.19 7.91
C ILE A 159 4.82 -20.69 7.28
N GLN A 160 5.11 -19.40 7.41
CA GLN A 160 6.30 -18.78 6.84
C GLN A 160 6.93 -17.82 7.85
N SER A 161 8.26 -17.88 7.98
CA SER A 161 8.99 -17.02 8.92
C SER A 161 8.89 -15.55 8.52
N LYS A 162 9.03 -14.65 9.50
CA LYS A 162 8.91 -13.20 9.29
C LYS A 162 9.87 -12.65 8.22
N ILE A 163 11.11 -13.12 8.21
CA ILE A 163 12.12 -12.64 7.25
C ILE A 163 11.81 -13.17 5.86
N ASP A 164 11.45 -14.45 5.74
CA ASP A 164 11.11 -15.04 4.45
C ASP A 164 9.87 -14.38 3.85
N ASP A 165 8.89 -14.06 4.69
CA ASP A 165 7.68 -13.31 4.36
C ASP A 165 8.02 -11.95 3.73
N THR A 166 8.71 -11.09 4.47
CA THR A 166 9.15 -9.79 3.97
C THR A 166 9.98 -9.87 2.70
N MET A 167 10.89 -10.84 2.59
CA MET A 167 11.67 -11.02 1.35
C MET A 167 10.76 -11.36 0.17
N MET A 168 9.77 -12.24 0.39
CA MET A 168 8.80 -12.59 -0.63
C MET A 168 7.91 -11.40 -1.00
N ASP A 169 7.50 -10.57 -0.05
CA ASP A 169 6.68 -9.39 -0.33
C ASP A 169 7.43 -8.33 -1.14
N LEU A 170 8.69 -8.09 -0.81
CA LEU A 170 9.58 -7.25 -1.61
C LEU A 170 9.74 -7.78 -3.04
N ILE A 171 9.89 -9.10 -3.21
CA ILE A 171 9.99 -9.75 -4.52
C ILE A 171 8.68 -9.59 -5.30
N PHE A 172 7.54 -9.98 -4.73
CA PHE A 172 6.24 -9.90 -5.39
C PHE A 172 5.86 -8.48 -5.74
N GLY A 173 6.11 -7.52 -4.85
CA GLY A 173 5.83 -6.11 -5.14
C GLY A 173 6.76 -5.49 -6.16
N SER A 174 8.04 -5.90 -6.20
CA SER A 174 8.95 -5.52 -7.28
C SER A 174 8.49 -6.10 -8.62
N LEU A 175 8.04 -7.35 -8.66
CA LEU A 175 7.50 -8.00 -9.86
C LEU A 175 6.19 -7.35 -10.33
N GLY A 176 5.32 -6.96 -9.41
CA GLY A 176 4.12 -6.18 -9.70
C GLY A 176 4.48 -4.85 -10.37
N ALA A 177 5.42 -4.10 -9.79
CA ALA A 177 5.89 -2.86 -10.38
C ALA A 177 6.51 -3.08 -11.78
N LEU A 178 7.36 -4.11 -11.96
CA LEU A 178 7.95 -4.45 -13.25
C LEU A 178 6.89 -4.79 -14.31
N THR A 179 5.81 -5.49 -13.93
CA THR A 179 4.70 -5.83 -14.83
C THR A 179 4.09 -4.57 -15.44
N PHE A 180 3.88 -3.53 -14.63
CA PHE A 180 3.41 -2.24 -15.13
C PHE A 180 4.41 -1.59 -16.11
N ILE A 181 5.70 -1.60 -15.77
CA ILE A 181 6.76 -1.01 -16.61
C ILE A 181 6.82 -1.70 -17.97
N LEU A 182 6.85 -3.04 -17.99
CA LEU A 182 6.87 -3.82 -19.22
C LEU A 182 5.62 -3.58 -20.07
N GLY A 183 4.44 -3.51 -19.44
CA GLY A 183 3.19 -3.16 -20.14
C GLY A 183 3.24 -1.78 -20.79
N LYS A 184 3.80 -0.78 -20.11
CA LYS A 184 3.96 0.58 -20.67
C LYS A 184 5.01 0.66 -21.77
N MET A 185 6.14 -0.04 -21.63
CA MET A 185 7.16 -0.14 -22.67
C MET A 185 6.61 -0.81 -23.92
N GLY A 186 5.94 -1.95 -23.76
CA GLY A 186 5.30 -2.70 -24.85
C GLY A 186 4.28 -1.84 -25.60
N LYS A 187 3.42 -1.12 -24.88
CA LYS A 187 2.50 -0.13 -25.48
C LYS A 187 3.28 0.91 -26.29
N THR A 188 4.26 1.57 -25.68
CA THR A 188 5.02 2.63 -26.36
C THR A 188 5.73 2.13 -27.64
N PHE A 189 6.29 0.93 -27.60
CA PHE A 189 6.92 0.30 -28.75
C PHE A 189 5.91 0.00 -29.87
N TYR A 190 4.76 -0.60 -29.51
CA TYR A 190 3.69 -0.91 -30.46
C TYR A 190 3.20 0.34 -31.20
N TYR A 191 2.90 1.41 -30.45
CA TYR A 191 2.46 2.69 -31.00
C TYR A 191 3.49 3.28 -31.97
N LYS A 192 4.78 3.32 -31.59
CA LYS A 192 5.85 3.82 -32.47
C LYS A 192 6.03 3.01 -33.75
N LYS A 193 5.77 1.70 -33.70
CA LYS A 193 5.99 0.78 -34.83
C LYS A 193 4.83 0.77 -35.83
N PHE A 194 3.59 0.99 -35.36
CA PHE A 194 2.39 0.77 -36.16
C PHE A 194 1.50 2.00 -36.40
N GLU A 195 1.61 3.08 -35.60
CA GLU A 195 0.86 4.32 -35.85
C GLU A 195 1.68 5.40 -36.59
N ASN A 196 2.98 5.20 -36.81
CA ASN A 196 3.81 6.06 -37.66
C ASN A 196 3.85 5.58 -39.13
N LYS A 197 2.81 4.88 -39.59
CA LYS A 197 2.53 4.61 -41.01
C LYS A 197 1.23 5.30 -41.38
#